data_AF-A0A146G823-F1
#
_entry.id   AF-A0A146G823-F1
#
_cell.length_a   1.000
_cell.length_b   1.000
_cell.length_c   1.000
_cell.angle_alpha   90.00
_cell.angle_beta   90.00
_cell.angle_gamma   90.00
#
_symmetry.space_group_name_H-M   'P 1'
#
loop_
_entity.id
_entity.type
_entity.pdbx_description
1 polymer ?
#
loop_
_entity_poly.entity_id
_entity_poly.type
_entity_poly.pdbx_seq_one_letter_code
_entity_poly.pdbx_strand_id
1 'polypeptide(L)'
;MSKCPLTLPMLLICASAAFGQTSQTWNSDVAGSLWSENTNWSPNGSPAGNDVIFGDTYGKTANSTTVGNVVDQSYTLNSLTYNNTNIAGNPWQVTQINSGVTLTLNSSATTAPNPIFSVGGVAATVTSIQMRVAIRGSGALVIDESSSSISVGGPSSGSSAMLDMSGLSTFNANVATLNFGGDTSRSTGSVSLADANVLTASTMNLGTSTGSTSGGAVSALTLGQTNTINISTINVGSNYGGATISYRASLIDATTVIRGTSGGSARANLNIGTFASTFGVNNSKNGTVDLRGGSIDALIDQMKVGTRSESGANLGGNTTAGFYMKQGTVDANSLVVGRTAYGSGTPGSLGALTATIGIEGGSFRVNGDVNMAENASGVVPVTASINVSVTGSMSVGGNVTMGSKAGTAATVAANVTVSGGTLLIQGNLTEGAGGDGVTSTVTVSGGTLNMDRGNIAVDTFNFTSGKLKDVASFSAGTSGGLNVQNASTLAYSLDGSFTSLALVGTLTLGAASNLELTLASGFTPGGSFVLVANDQLDSITGTFAKINGSAFGVGNTFYLSNDMGTFEYRLSYAGGDGNDLVISAVPEPVTGALFVGALASLWILRRRATSQG
;
A
#
# COMPACT_ATOMS: atom_id res chain seq x y z
N MET A 1 54.49 51.27 46.41
CA MET A 1 54.45 51.11 44.94
C MET A 1 55.52 50.10 44.57
N SER A 2 55.32 48.94 43.96
CA SER A 2 54.17 48.08 43.74
C SER A 2 54.76 46.67 43.69
N LYS A 3 54.24 45.73 44.49
CA LYS A 3 54.61 44.31 44.40
C LYS A 3 53.86 43.72 43.20
N CYS A 4 54.60 43.26 42.20
CA CYS A 4 54.08 42.56 41.02
C CYS A 4 54.04 41.06 41.33
N PRO A 5 52.86 40.38 41.27
CA PRO A 5 52.80 38.94 41.42
C PRO A 5 53.05 38.25 40.07
N LEU A 6 53.90 37.22 40.12
CA LEU A 6 54.20 36.30 39.04
C LEU A 6 53.04 35.29 38.95
N THR A 7 52.19 35.37 37.92
CA THR A 7 51.15 34.37 37.65
C THR A 7 51.70 33.25 36.78
N LEU A 8 51.78 32.05 37.36
CA LEU A 8 52.13 30.79 36.73
C LEU A 8 50.89 30.25 35.97
N PRO A 9 50.96 29.90 34.67
CA PRO A 9 49.83 29.24 34.01
C PRO A 9 49.81 27.76 34.39
N MET A 10 48.76 27.36 35.12
CA MET A 10 48.43 25.96 35.39
C MET A 10 47.87 25.34 34.10
N LEU A 11 48.72 24.61 33.37
CA LEU A 11 48.33 23.81 32.22
C LEU A 11 47.52 22.60 32.70
N LEU A 12 46.19 22.70 32.65
CA LEU A 12 45.28 21.58 32.93
C LEU A 12 45.32 20.63 31.72
N ILE A 13 46.18 19.62 31.79
CA ILE A 13 46.16 18.48 30.87
C ILE A 13 44.90 17.67 31.20
N CYS A 14 43.81 17.90 30.47
CA CYS A 14 42.74 16.91 30.36
C CYS A 14 43.34 15.71 29.63
N ALA A 15 43.83 14.73 30.39
CA ALA A 15 44.06 13.40 29.88
C ALA A 15 42.71 12.86 29.41
N SER A 16 42.44 12.94 28.10
CA SER A 16 41.47 12.07 27.46
C SER A 16 42.01 10.66 27.66
N ALA A 17 41.48 9.95 28.66
CA ALA A 17 41.67 8.51 28.74
C ALA A 17 41.09 7.95 27.43
N ALA A 18 41.98 7.55 26.52
CA ALA A 18 41.63 6.67 25.44
C ALA A 18 41.22 5.36 26.12
N PHE A 19 39.92 5.20 26.40
CA PHE A 19 39.38 3.91 26.79
C PHE A 19 39.64 2.97 25.61
N GLY A 20 40.56 2.02 25.80
CA GLY A 20 40.70 0.91 24.87
C GLY A 20 39.36 0.20 24.79
N GLN A 21 38.87 -0.01 23.56
CA GLN A 21 37.68 -0.79 23.28
C GLN A 21 37.87 -2.20 23.85
N THR A 22 37.07 -2.59 24.84
CA THR A 22 37.06 -3.96 25.38
C THR A 22 35.66 -4.55 25.26
N SER A 23 35.59 -5.86 25.06
CA SER A 23 34.34 -6.60 25.06
C SER A 23 33.97 -7.04 26.48
N GLN A 24 32.70 -6.89 26.84
CA GLN A 24 32.10 -7.25 28.12
C GLN A 24 31.08 -8.36 27.87
N THR A 25 31.38 -9.57 28.35
CA THR A 25 30.51 -10.74 28.14
C THR A 25 29.70 -11.03 29.39
N TRP A 26 28.39 -11.21 29.24
CA TRP A 26 27.52 -11.61 30.35
C TRP A 26 27.92 -13.00 30.90
N ASN A 27 28.04 -13.14 32.23
CA ASN A 27 28.53 -14.37 32.86
C ASN A 27 27.67 -14.87 34.05
N SER A 28 26.42 -14.41 34.20
CA SER A 28 25.50 -14.87 35.25
C SER A 28 24.32 -15.68 34.71
N ASP A 29 23.95 -16.76 35.42
CA ASP A 29 22.71 -17.54 35.19
C ASP A 29 21.62 -17.24 36.22
N VAL A 30 21.85 -16.29 37.13
CA VAL A 30 20.85 -15.91 38.12
C VAL A 30 19.82 -15.01 37.44
N ALA A 31 18.58 -15.50 37.37
CA ALA A 31 17.48 -14.74 36.78
C ALA A 31 17.28 -13.40 37.51
N GLY A 32 17.22 -12.32 36.74
CA GLY A 32 17.04 -10.96 37.27
C GLY A 32 18.33 -10.29 37.74
N SER A 33 19.50 -10.88 37.50
CA SER A 33 20.80 -10.25 37.77
C SER A 33 20.91 -8.86 37.12
N LEU A 34 21.50 -7.92 37.86
CA LEU A 34 21.58 -6.51 37.46
C LEU A 34 22.81 -6.25 36.58
N TRP A 35 22.69 -5.30 35.65
CA TRP A 35 23.81 -4.85 34.83
C TRP A 35 24.81 -3.98 35.61
N SER A 36 24.38 -3.34 36.71
CA SER A 36 25.24 -2.55 37.61
C SER A 36 26.17 -3.39 38.49
N GLU A 37 25.90 -4.69 38.62
CA GLU A 37 26.75 -5.62 39.35
C GLU A 37 27.92 -6.05 38.46
N ASN A 38 29.10 -5.42 38.66
CA ASN A 38 30.30 -5.69 37.87
C ASN A 38 30.72 -7.18 37.81
N THR A 39 30.31 -8.00 38.77
CA THR A 39 30.60 -9.44 38.81
C THR A 39 29.77 -10.26 37.83
N ASN A 40 28.69 -9.69 37.26
CA ASN A 40 27.87 -10.33 36.23
C ASN A 40 28.45 -10.14 34.81
N TRP A 41 29.64 -9.54 34.70
CA TRP A 41 30.36 -9.32 33.47
C TRP A 41 31.74 -9.95 33.49
N SER A 42 32.23 -10.36 32.31
CA SER A 42 33.57 -10.88 32.09
C SER A 42 34.27 -10.09 30.98
N PRO A 43 35.43 -9.45 31.25
CA PRO A 43 36.06 -9.31 32.57
C PRO A 43 35.24 -8.43 33.52
N ASN A 44 35.29 -8.67 34.83
CA ASN A 44 34.50 -7.92 35.81
C ASN A 44 34.62 -6.40 35.62
N GLY A 45 33.51 -5.72 35.37
CA GLY A 45 33.52 -4.30 35.07
C GLY A 45 32.15 -3.78 34.64
N SER A 46 32.10 -2.47 34.39
CA SER A 46 30.89 -1.83 33.88
C SER A 46 30.73 -2.12 32.38
N PRO A 47 29.50 -2.37 31.89
CA PRO A 47 29.25 -2.50 30.46
C PRO A 47 29.32 -1.16 29.71
N ALA A 48 29.31 -0.02 30.41
CA ALA A 48 29.36 1.31 29.80
C ALA A 48 30.59 1.50 28.90
N GLY A 49 30.38 2.00 27.68
CA GLY A 49 31.45 2.28 26.71
C GLY A 49 32.14 1.04 26.13
N ASN A 50 31.57 -0.15 26.30
CA ASN A 50 32.13 -1.42 25.84
C ASN A 50 31.24 -2.10 24.79
N ASP A 51 31.79 -3.11 24.13
CA ASP A 51 31.02 -4.03 23.28
C ASP A 51 30.39 -5.10 24.17
N VAL A 52 29.06 -5.10 24.28
CA VAL A 52 28.34 -6.03 25.16
C VAL A 52 27.94 -7.28 24.41
N ILE A 53 28.26 -8.44 24.98
CA ILE A 53 28.02 -9.74 24.36
C ILE A 53 27.26 -10.65 25.33
N PHE A 54 26.10 -11.14 24.90
CA PHE A 54 25.42 -12.28 25.49
C PHE A 54 25.82 -13.53 24.72
N GLY A 55 26.72 -14.33 25.30
CA GLY A 55 27.18 -15.58 24.71
C GLY A 55 26.14 -16.72 24.80
N ASP A 56 26.60 -17.93 24.47
CA ASP A 56 25.77 -19.13 24.50
C ASP A 56 25.80 -19.90 25.83
N THR A 57 26.55 -19.45 26.81
CA THR A 57 26.67 -20.16 28.09
C THR A 57 25.67 -19.66 29.12
N TYR A 58 25.63 -18.35 29.34
CA TYR A 58 24.96 -17.74 30.49
C TYR A 58 23.72 -16.91 30.10
N GLY A 59 22.84 -16.64 31.07
CA GLY A 59 21.73 -15.68 30.96
C GLY A 59 20.48 -16.21 30.28
N LYS A 60 20.46 -17.52 29.99
CA LYS A 60 19.36 -18.20 29.30
C LYS A 60 18.15 -18.41 30.22
N THR A 61 16.95 -18.22 29.68
CA THR A 61 15.69 -18.47 30.37
C THR A 61 14.78 -19.38 29.55
N ALA A 62 13.75 -19.93 30.19
CA ALA A 62 12.87 -20.93 29.56
C ALA A 62 11.83 -20.33 28.60
N ASN A 63 11.55 -19.02 28.68
CA ASN A 63 10.49 -18.36 27.91
C ASN A 63 10.75 -16.85 27.77
N SER A 64 10.00 -16.18 26.90
CA SER A 64 10.15 -14.74 26.60
C SER A 64 9.69 -13.79 27.71
N THR A 65 9.15 -14.30 28.82
CA THR A 65 8.63 -13.49 29.95
C THR A 65 9.49 -13.57 31.20
N THR A 66 10.28 -14.63 31.37
CA THR A 66 11.19 -14.79 32.49
C THR A 66 12.44 -13.97 32.24
N VAL A 67 12.64 -12.93 33.05
CA VAL A 67 13.76 -11.99 32.94
C VAL A 67 15.06 -12.67 33.35
N GLY A 68 16.04 -12.67 32.44
CA GLY A 68 17.38 -13.18 32.71
C GLY A 68 18.27 -12.11 33.32
N ASN A 69 18.23 -10.90 32.77
CA ASN A 69 19.06 -9.78 33.19
C ASN A 69 18.30 -8.45 33.17
N VAL A 70 18.70 -7.49 34.01
CA VAL A 70 18.03 -6.20 34.18
C VAL A 70 19.00 -5.04 33.96
N VAL A 71 18.65 -4.17 33.02
CA VAL A 71 19.23 -2.83 32.86
C VAL A 71 18.58 -1.91 33.89
N ASP A 72 19.24 -1.80 35.04
CA ASP A 72 18.72 -1.11 36.23
C ASP A 72 19.06 0.37 36.30
N GLN A 73 20.01 0.83 35.48
CA GLN A 73 20.37 2.23 35.28
C GLN A 73 20.73 2.48 33.81
N SER A 74 20.76 3.74 33.37
CA SER A 74 21.04 4.06 31.97
C SER A 74 22.49 3.78 31.60
N TYR A 75 22.69 3.16 30.44
CA TYR A 75 24.02 2.87 29.89
C TYR A 75 24.12 3.36 28.45
N THR A 76 25.33 3.75 28.05
CA THR A 76 25.71 3.89 26.63
C THR A 76 26.76 2.82 26.34
N LEU A 77 26.50 1.99 25.33
CA LEU A 77 27.37 0.91 24.88
C LEU A 77 27.92 1.22 23.49
N ASN A 78 29.05 0.58 23.13
CA ASN A 78 29.58 0.64 21.76
C ASN A 78 28.83 -0.28 20.81
N SER A 79 28.43 -1.47 21.29
CA SER A 79 27.58 -2.41 20.55
C SER A 79 26.90 -3.37 21.51
N LEU A 80 25.86 -4.05 21.01
CA LEU A 80 25.17 -5.11 21.74
C LEU A 80 24.93 -6.31 20.83
N THR A 81 25.35 -7.48 21.28
CA THR A 81 25.29 -8.72 20.51
C THR A 81 24.69 -9.85 21.34
N TYR A 82 23.67 -10.52 20.80
CA TYR A 82 23.11 -11.76 21.35
C TYR A 82 23.45 -12.95 20.45
N ASN A 83 24.22 -13.88 21.01
CA ASN A 83 24.80 -15.06 20.33
C ASN A 83 24.29 -16.39 20.93
N ASN A 84 23.11 -16.40 21.55
CA ASN A 84 22.55 -17.61 22.14
C ASN A 84 22.04 -18.60 21.09
N THR A 85 22.35 -19.89 21.24
CA THR A 85 21.90 -20.98 20.38
C THR A 85 20.91 -21.92 21.09
N ASN A 86 19.95 -22.47 20.33
CA ASN A 86 18.91 -23.37 20.83
C ASN A 86 19.29 -24.87 20.79
N ILE A 87 20.54 -25.24 21.10
CA ILE A 87 20.95 -26.66 20.97
C ILE A 87 20.20 -27.60 21.96
N ALA A 88 19.59 -27.08 23.04
CA ALA A 88 18.63 -27.83 23.86
C ALA A 88 17.59 -26.91 24.52
N GLY A 89 16.29 -27.25 24.44
CA GLY A 89 15.22 -26.63 25.24
C GLY A 89 14.60 -25.32 24.73
N ASN A 90 15.01 -24.81 23.56
CA ASN A 90 14.56 -23.51 23.00
C ASN A 90 14.71 -22.30 23.95
N PRO A 91 15.89 -22.09 24.57
CA PRO A 91 16.12 -21.01 25.52
C PRO A 91 15.95 -19.61 24.92
N TRP A 92 15.62 -18.67 25.80
CA TRP A 92 15.53 -17.24 25.51
C TRP A 92 16.67 -16.49 26.20
N GLN A 93 17.14 -15.41 25.59
CA GLN A 93 17.84 -14.34 26.31
C GLN A 93 16.82 -13.22 26.57
N VAL A 94 16.57 -12.88 27.84
CA VAL A 94 15.55 -11.88 28.19
C VAL A 94 16.18 -10.75 28.99
N THR A 95 16.24 -9.58 28.39
CA THR A 95 16.73 -8.34 29.01
C THR A 95 15.55 -7.45 29.36
N GLN A 96 15.46 -7.02 30.61
CA GLN A 96 14.50 -6.01 31.05
C GLN A 96 15.18 -4.65 31.14
N ILE A 97 14.56 -3.61 30.59
CA ILE A 97 14.93 -2.20 30.79
C ILE A 97 13.92 -1.58 31.75
N ASN A 98 14.39 -1.16 32.93
CA ASN A 98 13.53 -0.61 33.97
C ASN A 98 12.86 0.70 33.56
N SER A 99 11.79 1.05 34.27
CA SER A 99 11.09 2.32 34.07
C SER A 99 12.03 3.51 34.23
N GLY A 100 11.97 4.48 33.31
CA GLY A 100 12.83 5.65 33.31
C GLY A 100 14.30 5.38 32.95
N VAL A 101 14.66 4.13 32.63
CA VAL A 101 16.01 3.74 32.20
C VAL A 101 16.08 3.69 30.68
N THR A 102 17.21 4.14 30.13
CA THR A 102 17.51 4.07 28.69
C THR A 102 18.79 3.29 28.45
N LEU A 103 18.72 2.27 27.61
CA LEU A 103 19.90 1.60 27.05
C LEU A 103 20.21 2.23 25.69
N THR A 104 21.37 2.85 25.56
CA THR A 104 21.81 3.52 24.33
C THR A 104 22.95 2.74 23.67
N LEU A 105 22.87 2.51 22.36
CA LEU A 105 24.00 2.07 21.54
C LEU A 105 24.44 3.26 20.68
N ASN A 106 25.63 3.78 20.95
CA ASN A 106 26.22 4.91 20.24
C ASN A 106 27.74 4.79 20.40
N SER A 107 28.43 4.42 19.31
CA SER A 107 29.84 4.09 19.41
C SER A 107 30.68 5.34 19.50
N SER A 108 31.55 5.40 20.51
CA SER A 108 32.60 6.44 20.58
C SER A 108 33.83 6.10 19.75
N ALA A 109 33.84 4.95 19.06
CA ALA A 109 34.97 4.46 18.28
C ALA A 109 35.15 5.26 16.98
N THR A 110 36.40 5.36 16.50
CA THR A 110 36.70 5.97 15.19
C THR A 110 36.06 5.23 14.02
N THR A 111 35.82 3.92 14.19
CA THR A 111 35.05 3.07 13.29
C THR A 111 34.03 2.32 14.12
N ALA A 112 32.75 2.67 13.98
CA ALA A 112 31.69 2.02 14.73
C ALA A 112 31.61 0.51 14.42
N PRO A 113 31.32 -0.35 15.42
CA PRO A 113 30.98 -1.74 15.17
C PRO A 113 29.85 -1.85 14.16
N ASN A 114 29.96 -2.81 13.23
CA ASN A 114 28.94 -3.06 12.23
C ASN A 114 28.69 -4.58 12.09
N PRO A 115 27.49 -5.07 12.46
CA PRO A 115 26.35 -4.33 13.03
C PRO A 115 26.64 -3.78 14.44
N ILE A 116 26.02 -2.64 14.78
CA ILE A 116 26.04 -2.09 16.15
C ILE A 116 25.12 -2.89 17.08
N PHE A 117 24.05 -3.45 16.53
CA PHE A 117 23.13 -4.32 17.23
C PHE A 117 22.90 -5.61 16.46
N SER A 118 23.18 -6.74 17.08
CA SER A 118 23.07 -8.05 16.44
C SER A 118 22.28 -9.04 17.28
N VAL A 119 21.32 -9.71 16.66
CA VAL A 119 20.68 -10.92 17.19
C VAL A 119 20.93 -12.05 16.20
N GLY A 120 21.68 -13.04 16.66
CA GLY A 120 21.97 -14.26 15.91
C GLY A 120 23.43 -14.43 15.48
N GLY A 121 24.37 -13.77 16.15
CA GLY A 121 25.79 -13.90 15.85
C GLY A 121 26.41 -15.24 16.26
N VAL A 122 27.18 -15.81 15.33
CA VAL A 122 28.23 -16.83 15.45
C VAL A 122 27.90 -18.21 16.09
N ALA A 123 27.51 -19.14 15.21
CA ALA A 123 28.07 -20.50 15.17
C ALA A 123 28.06 -20.99 13.70
N ALA A 124 29.19 -20.84 13.01
CA ALA A 124 29.32 -21.15 11.57
C ALA A 124 29.20 -22.65 11.22
N THR A 125 29.19 -23.55 12.22
CA THR A 125 29.25 -25.00 12.04
C THR A 125 27.93 -25.72 12.32
N VAL A 126 26.92 -25.04 12.85
CA VAL A 126 25.62 -25.65 13.19
C VAL A 126 24.54 -25.12 12.25
N THR A 127 23.87 -26.04 11.55
CA THR A 127 22.69 -25.77 10.72
C THR A 127 21.42 -25.83 11.56
N SER A 128 20.39 -25.07 11.19
CA SER A 128 19.06 -25.09 11.84
C SER A 128 19.02 -24.54 13.27
N ILE A 129 19.83 -23.52 13.58
CA ILE A 129 19.80 -22.86 14.89
C ILE A 129 18.61 -21.90 14.95
N GLN A 130 17.87 -21.92 16.07
CA GLN A 130 16.94 -20.86 16.42
C GLN A 130 17.58 -19.98 17.49
N MET A 131 17.56 -18.66 17.31
CA MET A 131 18.01 -17.66 18.27
C MET A 131 16.80 -16.85 18.71
N ARG A 132 16.60 -16.71 20.02
CA ARG A 132 15.43 -16.04 20.59
C ARG A 132 15.87 -15.04 21.67
N VAL A 133 15.53 -13.78 21.45
CA VAL A 133 15.82 -12.68 22.35
C VAL A 133 14.53 -11.93 22.63
N ALA A 134 14.32 -11.53 23.88
CA ALA A 134 13.30 -10.56 24.23
C ALA A 134 13.94 -9.37 24.97
N ILE A 135 13.56 -8.15 24.57
CA ILE A 135 13.90 -6.93 25.30
C ILE A 135 12.59 -6.32 25.77
N ARG A 136 12.43 -6.10 27.06
CA ARG A 136 11.12 -5.77 27.67
C ARG A 136 11.26 -4.71 28.75
N GLY A 137 10.13 -4.30 29.32
CA GLY A 137 10.06 -3.34 30.41
C GLY A 137 9.58 -1.96 29.94
N SER A 138 9.29 -1.08 30.89
CA SER A 138 8.78 0.27 30.60
C SER A 138 9.88 1.29 30.26
N GLY A 139 11.13 0.85 30.11
CA GLY A 139 12.24 1.68 29.64
C GLY A 139 12.34 1.79 28.12
N ALA A 140 13.49 2.30 27.65
CA ALA A 140 13.75 2.55 26.24
C ALA A 140 15.06 1.89 25.75
N LEU A 141 15.02 1.37 24.51
CA LEU A 141 16.22 1.03 23.74
C LEU A 141 16.42 2.09 22.66
N VAL A 142 17.59 2.73 22.65
CA VAL A 142 17.99 3.75 21.68
C VAL A 142 19.24 3.28 20.97
N ILE A 143 19.23 3.32 19.64
CA ILE A 143 20.38 3.03 18.79
C ILE A 143 20.60 4.26 17.93
N ASP A 144 21.71 4.96 18.14
CA ASP A 144 22.04 6.20 17.44
C ASP A 144 23.45 6.09 16.87
N GLU A 145 23.53 5.38 15.75
CA GLU A 145 24.77 5.14 15.01
C GLU A 145 24.47 5.08 13.51
N SER A 146 24.28 6.26 12.92
CA SER A 146 23.85 6.43 11.53
C SER A 146 24.78 5.78 10.48
N SER A 147 26.01 5.41 10.87
CA SER A 147 26.98 4.74 9.99
C SER A 147 26.90 3.21 10.01
N SER A 148 26.21 2.62 11.00
CA SER A 148 26.18 1.18 11.23
C SER A 148 24.85 0.53 10.83
N SER A 149 24.68 -0.76 11.13
CA SER A 149 23.47 -1.51 10.87
C SER A 149 22.92 -2.21 12.11
N ILE A 150 21.63 -2.53 12.06
CA ILE A 150 21.01 -3.52 12.93
C ILE A 150 20.84 -4.81 12.14
N SER A 151 21.25 -5.93 12.71
CA SER A 151 21.08 -7.25 12.11
C SER A 151 20.30 -8.19 13.01
N VAL A 152 19.22 -8.75 12.48
CA VAL A 152 18.49 -9.87 13.09
C VAL A 152 18.41 -10.97 12.05
N GLY A 153 19.25 -11.98 12.22
CA GLY A 153 19.34 -13.09 11.28
C GLY A 153 20.33 -14.14 11.76
N GLY A 154 20.08 -15.40 11.41
CA GLY A 154 21.02 -16.47 11.72
C GLY A 154 22.31 -16.42 10.87
N PRO A 155 23.41 -17.00 11.36
CA PRO A 155 24.74 -16.88 10.74
C PRO A 155 24.98 -17.91 9.61
N SER A 156 24.03 -18.83 9.41
CA SER A 156 24.18 -20.00 8.55
C SER A 156 22.85 -20.39 7.91
N SER A 157 22.92 -21.26 6.90
CA SER A 157 21.72 -21.74 6.21
C SER A 157 20.74 -22.47 7.13
N GLY A 158 19.46 -22.12 7.01
CA GLY A 158 18.38 -22.73 7.80
C GLY A 158 18.26 -22.22 9.23
N SER A 159 19.10 -21.27 9.64
CA SER A 159 19.04 -20.66 10.97
C SER A 159 18.07 -19.46 11.01
N SER A 160 17.41 -19.25 12.14
CA SER A 160 16.46 -18.16 12.34
C SER A 160 16.74 -17.37 13.62
N ALA A 161 16.60 -16.05 13.54
CA ALA A 161 16.71 -15.17 14.69
C ALA A 161 15.37 -14.47 14.96
N MET A 162 15.01 -14.39 16.24
CA MET A 162 13.83 -13.69 16.73
C MET A 162 14.24 -12.66 17.78
N LEU A 163 13.82 -11.42 17.54
CA LEU A 163 13.89 -10.32 18.50
C LEU A 163 12.47 -9.89 18.85
N ASP A 164 12.08 -10.10 20.11
CA ASP A 164 10.78 -9.69 20.63
C ASP A 164 10.91 -8.47 21.55
N MET A 165 10.55 -7.30 21.03
CA MET A 165 10.44 -6.07 21.80
C MET A 165 8.99 -5.72 22.17
N SER A 166 8.02 -6.61 21.96
CA SER A 166 6.60 -6.31 22.18
C SER A 166 6.24 -5.96 23.62
N GLY A 167 7.10 -6.28 24.58
CA GLY A 167 6.96 -5.87 25.98
C GLY A 167 7.78 -4.65 26.38
N LEU A 168 8.41 -3.94 25.43
CA LEU A 168 9.20 -2.74 25.63
C LEU A 168 8.35 -1.49 25.36
N SER A 169 8.56 -0.42 26.13
CA SER A 169 7.83 0.84 25.90
C SER A 169 8.28 1.55 24.62
N THR A 170 9.58 1.80 24.46
CA THR A 170 10.10 2.60 23.33
C THR A 170 11.32 1.97 22.68
N PHE A 171 11.33 1.97 21.35
CA PHE A 171 12.50 1.62 20.54
C PHE A 171 12.79 2.69 19.49
N ASN A 172 13.96 3.32 19.58
CA ASN A 172 14.41 4.31 18.62
C ASN A 172 15.68 3.82 17.94
N ALA A 173 15.71 3.82 16.61
CA ALA A 173 16.88 3.45 15.82
C ALA A 173 17.17 4.49 14.75
N ASN A 174 18.39 4.99 14.73
CA ASN A 174 18.98 5.82 13.69
C ASN A 174 20.26 5.14 13.21
N VAL A 175 20.18 4.47 12.07
CA VAL A 175 21.26 3.61 11.53
C VAL A 175 21.34 3.73 10.02
N ALA A 176 22.40 3.25 9.39
CA ALA A 176 22.47 3.22 7.93
C ALA A 176 21.46 2.22 7.34
N THR A 177 21.40 1.02 7.92
CA THR A 177 20.62 -0.10 7.39
C THR A 177 19.97 -0.95 8.49
N LEU A 178 18.74 -1.40 8.24
CA LEU A 178 18.06 -2.43 9.03
C LEU A 178 18.02 -3.73 8.23
N ASN A 179 18.63 -4.81 8.74
CA ASN A 179 18.69 -6.11 8.08
C ASN A 179 17.99 -7.18 8.91
N PHE A 180 16.82 -7.61 8.48
CA PHE A 180 16.00 -8.61 9.15
C PHE A 180 15.87 -9.83 8.21
N GLY A 181 16.71 -10.84 8.43
CA GLY A 181 16.75 -12.06 7.60
C GLY A 181 17.31 -11.85 6.19
N GLY A 182 18.34 -11.02 6.03
CA GLY A 182 18.99 -10.80 4.73
C GLY A 182 20.42 -10.28 4.82
N ASP A 183 21.37 -11.04 4.25
CA ASP A 183 22.52 -10.55 3.46
C ASP A 183 23.27 -11.71 2.75
N THR A 184 23.39 -12.92 3.34
CA THR A 184 24.29 -13.94 2.75
C THR A 184 23.92 -15.42 2.94
N SER A 185 22.96 -15.83 3.79
CA SER A 185 22.89 -17.25 4.20
C SER A 185 21.51 -17.84 4.54
N ARG A 186 20.51 -17.81 3.65
CA ARG A 186 19.18 -18.49 3.82
C ARG A 186 18.53 -18.31 5.21
N SER A 187 18.89 -17.27 5.95
CA SER A 187 18.49 -17.08 7.33
C SER A 187 17.23 -16.23 7.39
N THR A 188 16.43 -16.43 8.42
CA THR A 188 15.25 -15.58 8.67
C THR A 188 15.47 -14.70 9.89
N GLY A 189 14.86 -13.52 9.84
CA GLY A 189 14.81 -12.58 10.94
C GLY A 189 13.37 -12.21 11.23
N SER A 190 12.94 -12.41 12.48
CA SER A 190 11.63 -11.98 12.94
C SER A 190 11.80 -10.94 14.04
N VAL A 191 11.23 -9.77 13.84
CA VAL A 191 11.27 -8.66 14.79
C VAL A 191 9.85 -8.27 15.20
N SER A 192 9.56 -8.29 16.49
CA SER A 192 8.40 -7.61 17.05
C SER A 192 8.85 -6.31 17.67
N LEU A 193 8.30 -5.20 17.21
CA LEU A 193 8.65 -3.87 17.67
C LEU A 193 8.07 -3.56 19.06
N ALA A 194 8.60 -2.52 19.69
CA ALA A 194 8.12 -1.95 20.96
C ALA A 194 6.73 -1.33 20.80
N ASP A 195 6.12 -0.81 21.87
CA ASP A 195 4.84 -0.11 21.75
C ASP A 195 4.97 1.18 20.94
N ALA A 196 6.03 1.97 21.16
CA ALA A 196 6.36 3.16 20.39
C ALA A 196 7.71 3.00 19.67
N ASN A 197 7.73 3.28 18.36
CA ASN A 197 8.92 3.05 17.55
C ASN A 197 9.23 4.23 16.64
N VAL A 198 10.51 4.60 16.57
CA VAL A 198 11.04 5.52 15.56
C VAL A 198 12.22 4.86 14.86
N LEU A 199 12.05 4.55 13.58
CA LEU A 199 13.08 3.93 12.74
C LEU A 199 13.53 4.92 11.68
N THR A 200 14.81 5.27 11.67
CA THR A 200 15.44 6.12 10.67
C THR A 200 16.60 5.35 10.04
N ALA A 201 16.53 5.14 8.74
CA ALA A 201 17.60 4.47 7.99
C ALA A 201 17.58 4.83 6.51
N SER A 202 18.65 4.54 5.77
CA SER A 202 18.61 4.65 4.30
C SER A 202 17.83 3.48 3.71
N THR A 203 18.06 2.28 4.22
CA THR A 203 17.48 1.04 3.68
C THR A 203 16.99 0.11 4.80
N MET A 204 15.83 -0.50 4.58
CA MET A 204 15.37 -1.68 5.34
C MET A 204 15.28 -2.87 4.40
N ASN A 205 15.90 -3.97 4.80
CA ASN A 205 15.87 -5.25 4.13
C ASN A 205 15.17 -6.26 5.03
N LEU A 206 13.97 -6.69 4.62
CA LEU A 206 13.22 -7.72 5.32
C LEU A 206 13.07 -8.93 4.40
N GLY A 207 13.71 -10.05 4.75
CA GLY A 207 13.64 -11.30 3.99
C GLY A 207 14.22 -11.19 2.58
N THR A 208 15.44 -10.66 2.45
CA THR A 208 16.08 -10.37 1.16
C THR A 208 17.20 -11.36 0.78
N SER A 209 17.22 -12.55 1.40
CA SER A 209 18.26 -13.59 1.25
C SER A 209 18.70 -13.80 -0.21
N THR A 210 20.02 -13.77 -0.41
CA THR A 210 20.73 -14.05 -1.66
C THR A 210 21.10 -15.54 -1.83
N GLY A 211 20.84 -16.37 -0.82
CA GLY A 211 21.14 -17.80 -0.86
C GLY A 211 20.19 -18.58 -1.78
N SER A 212 20.74 -19.20 -2.83
CA SER A 212 20.02 -19.86 -3.94
C SER A 212 19.11 -21.06 -3.59
N THR A 213 18.87 -21.36 -2.31
CA THR A 213 17.95 -22.42 -1.85
C THR A 213 17.06 -21.98 -0.68
N SER A 214 16.93 -20.66 -0.42
CA SER A 214 16.11 -20.15 0.70
C SER A 214 14.62 -20.01 0.42
N GLY A 215 14.10 -20.41 -0.74
CA GLY A 215 12.68 -20.20 -1.01
C GLY A 215 11.80 -20.94 0.02
N GLY A 216 10.78 -20.23 0.53
CA GLY A 216 9.93 -20.66 1.65
C GLY A 216 10.33 -20.10 3.02
N ALA A 217 11.53 -19.51 3.17
CA ALA A 217 11.96 -18.87 4.41
C ALA A 217 11.36 -17.45 4.52
N VAL A 218 10.51 -17.21 5.52
CA VAL A 218 9.76 -15.95 5.68
C VAL A 218 10.25 -15.19 6.91
N SER A 219 10.73 -13.97 6.69
CA SER A 219 11.06 -13.00 7.74
C SER A 219 9.82 -12.19 8.10
N ALA A 220 9.79 -11.61 9.30
CA ALA A 220 8.62 -10.86 9.75
C ALA A 220 9.01 -9.59 10.50
N LEU A 221 8.28 -8.51 10.24
CA LEU A 221 8.28 -7.31 11.06
C LEU A 221 6.87 -7.11 11.62
N THR A 222 6.73 -7.25 12.93
CA THR A 222 5.48 -7.01 13.64
C THR A 222 5.52 -5.62 14.26
N LEU A 223 4.63 -4.74 13.80
CA LEU A 223 4.57 -3.34 14.23
C LEU A 223 3.91 -3.19 15.61
N GLY A 224 4.33 -2.15 16.33
CA GLY A 224 3.79 -1.75 17.62
C GLY A 224 2.53 -0.89 17.53
N GLN A 225 2.16 -0.26 18.64
CA GLN A 225 1.03 0.67 18.74
C GLN A 225 1.24 1.93 17.88
N THR A 226 2.44 2.51 17.94
CA THR A 226 2.81 3.68 17.16
C THR A 226 4.16 3.46 16.49
N ASN A 227 4.23 3.73 15.19
CA ASN A 227 5.42 3.47 14.39
C ASN A 227 5.69 4.67 13.49
N THR A 228 6.89 5.24 13.59
CA THR A 228 7.41 6.22 12.63
C THR A 228 8.56 5.57 11.87
N ILE A 229 8.41 5.42 10.56
CA ILE A 229 9.37 4.76 9.67
C ILE A 229 9.85 5.79 8.65
N ASN A 230 11.02 6.36 8.90
CA ASN A 230 11.70 7.30 8.01
C ASN A 230 12.81 6.55 7.27
N ILE A 231 12.45 5.87 6.17
CA ILE A 231 13.36 5.00 5.42
C ILE A 231 13.20 5.22 3.92
N SER A 232 14.29 5.56 3.24
CA SER A 232 14.26 5.87 1.80
C SER A 232 13.91 4.66 0.94
N THR A 233 14.39 3.46 1.28
CA THR A 233 14.04 2.22 0.56
C THR A 233 13.67 1.10 1.50
N ILE A 234 12.46 0.57 1.36
CA ILE A 234 11.94 -0.55 2.14
C ILE A 234 11.74 -1.75 1.21
N ASN A 235 12.48 -2.82 1.44
CA ASN A 235 12.38 -4.07 0.70
C ASN A 235 11.72 -5.14 1.57
N VAL A 236 10.58 -5.66 1.10
CA VAL A 236 9.78 -6.68 1.79
C VAL A 236 9.67 -7.92 0.91
N GLY A 237 10.53 -8.89 1.16
CA GLY A 237 10.60 -10.13 0.40
C GLY A 237 11.24 -9.88 -0.96
N SER A 238 12.47 -10.33 -1.13
CA SER A 238 13.21 -10.17 -2.38
C SER A 238 14.15 -11.34 -2.64
N ASN A 239 14.67 -11.42 -3.86
CA ASN A 239 15.61 -12.46 -4.29
C ASN A 239 15.05 -13.88 -4.04
N TYR A 240 15.56 -14.58 -3.03
CA TYR A 240 15.14 -15.93 -2.64
C TYR A 240 14.42 -15.99 -1.29
N GLY A 241 14.23 -14.86 -0.60
CA GLY A 241 13.57 -14.78 0.70
C GLY A 241 12.12 -14.30 0.59
N GLY A 242 11.32 -14.60 1.60
CA GLY A 242 9.98 -14.03 1.77
C GLY A 242 9.90 -13.12 2.99
N ALA A 243 8.90 -12.25 3.02
CA ALA A 243 8.67 -11.40 4.18
C ALA A 243 7.23 -10.93 4.36
N THR A 244 6.90 -10.61 5.62
CA THR A 244 5.64 -9.95 5.99
C THR A 244 5.89 -8.77 6.93
N ILE A 245 5.22 -7.63 6.67
CA ILE A 245 4.99 -6.56 7.65
C ILE A 245 3.52 -6.61 8.07
N SER A 246 3.26 -6.62 9.38
CA SER A 246 1.90 -6.54 9.92
C SER A 246 1.86 -5.91 11.30
N TYR A 247 0.72 -5.38 11.72
CA TYR A 247 0.51 -4.99 13.12
C TYR A 247 0.52 -6.19 14.06
N ARG A 248 0.95 -5.97 15.30
CA ARG A 248 0.69 -6.92 16.38
C ARG A 248 -0.82 -7.15 16.51
N ALA A 249 -1.21 -8.40 16.74
CA ALA A 249 -2.61 -8.75 16.89
C ALA A 249 -3.24 -7.98 18.07
N SER A 250 -4.53 -7.68 17.94
CA SER A 250 -5.35 -7.07 18.99
C SER A 250 -4.96 -5.65 19.41
N LEU A 251 -4.09 -4.96 18.65
CA LEU A 251 -3.94 -3.52 18.81
C LEU A 251 -5.22 -2.80 18.39
N ILE A 252 -5.55 -1.72 19.09
CA ILE A 252 -6.68 -0.84 18.77
C ILE A 252 -6.08 0.49 18.34
N ASP A 253 -6.56 1.02 17.21
CA ASP A 253 -6.11 2.32 16.66
C ASP A 253 -4.59 2.43 16.51
N ALA A 254 -3.92 1.33 16.13
CA ALA A 254 -2.50 1.35 15.84
C ALA A 254 -2.20 2.29 14.66
N THR A 255 -1.08 3.00 14.71
CA THR A 255 -0.71 3.97 13.67
C THR A 255 0.70 3.72 13.13
N THR A 256 0.87 3.96 11.84
CA THR A 256 2.17 3.91 11.17
C THR A 256 2.31 5.10 10.22
N VAL A 257 3.40 5.84 10.37
CA VAL A 257 3.83 6.87 9.42
C VAL A 257 5.01 6.32 8.62
N ILE A 258 4.94 6.39 7.28
CA ILE A 258 6.03 6.01 6.38
C ILE A 258 6.47 7.23 5.57
N ARG A 259 7.76 7.55 5.62
CA ARG A 259 8.43 8.65 4.90
C ARG A 259 9.81 8.21 4.44
N GLY A 260 10.44 9.00 3.57
CA GLY A 260 11.87 8.89 3.26
C GLY A 260 12.73 9.22 4.49
N THR A 261 14.05 8.99 4.41
CA THR A 261 14.96 9.07 5.58
C THR A 261 14.96 10.43 6.28
N SER A 262 14.73 11.53 5.57
CA SER A 262 14.64 12.87 6.17
C SER A 262 13.30 13.17 6.86
N GLY A 263 12.33 12.24 6.83
CA GLY A 263 11.01 12.42 7.42
C GLY A 263 10.17 13.51 6.74
N GLY A 264 9.17 14.05 7.45
CA GLY A 264 8.36 15.18 6.97
C GLY A 264 7.63 14.87 5.66
N SER A 265 7.98 15.59 4.58
CA SER A 265 7.41 15.41 3.24
C SER A 265 8.24 14.49 2.33
N ALA A 266 9.33 13.91 2.84
CA ALA A 266 10.17 13.00 2.07
C ALA A 266 9.41 11.72 1.73
N ARG A 267 9.53 11.28 0.47
CA ARG A 267 8.88 10.08 -0.04
C ARG A 267 9.80 8.87 0.08
N ALA A 268 9.26 7.72 0.46
CA ALA A 268 9.96 6.44 0.49
C ALA A 268 9.72 5.63 -0.78
N ASN A 269 10.62 4.71 -1.11
CA ASN A 269 10.38 3.63 -2.06
C ASN A 269 9.93 2.38 -1.31
N LEU A 270 8.83 1.77 -1.76
CA LEU A 270 8.29 0.55 -1.17
C LEU A 270 8.27 -0.58 -2.20
N ASN A 271 9.16 -1.56 -1.98
CA ASN A 271 9.33 -2.72 -2.83
C ASN A 271 8.81 -3.97 -2.11
N ILE A 272 7.69 -4.52 -2.58
CA ILE A 272 7.02 -5.66 -1.98
C ILE A 272 7.08 -6.83 -2.96
N GLY A 273 7.75 -7.91 -2.57
CA GLY A 273 7.88 -9.09 -3.40
C GLY A 273 8.63 -8.80 -4.71
N THR A 274 9.85 -8.27 -4.61
CA THR A 274 10.70 -7.95 -5.77
C THR A 274 11.81 -8.98 -5.95
N PHE A 275 11.53 -10.02 -6.72
CA PHE A 275 12.38 -11.20 -6.88
C PHE A 275 13.22 -11.10 -8.15
N ALA A 276 14.48 -10.69 -7.99
CA ALA A 276 15.48 -10.69 -9.05
C ALA A 276 16.58 -11.69 -8.66
N SER A 277 16.87 -12.66 -9.53
CA SER A 277 17.86 -13.67 -9.21
C SER A 277 18.47 -14.30 -10.47
N THR A 278 19.75 -14.65 -10.39
CA THR A 278 20.45 -15.31 -11.50
C THR A 278 20.08 -16.79 -11.62
N PHE A 279 19.58 -17.40 -10.54
CA PHE A 279 19.18 -18.81 -10.51
C PHE A 279 17.70 -18.92 -10.14
N GLY A 280 16.92 -19.64 -10.96
CA GLY A 280 15.57 -20.02 -10.59
C GLY A 280 15.58 -21.02 -9.42
N VAL A 281 14.64 -20.85 -8.48
CA VAL A 281 14.31 -21.85 -7.46
C VAL A 281 12.85 -22.28 -7.58
N ASN A 282 12.58 -23.57 -7.36
CA ASN A 282 11.25 -24.16 -7.44
C ASN A 282 10.36 -23.91 -6.21
N ASN A 283 10.82 -23.10 -5.27
CA ASN A 283 10.12 -22.85 -4.01
C ASN A 283 9.28 -21.57 -4.10
N SER A 284 8.13 -21.60 -3.42
CA SER A 284 7.26 -20.43 -3.33
C SER A 284 7.93 -19.27 -2.59
N LYS A 285 7.61 -18.05 -3.03
CA LYS A 285 8.17 -16.80 -2.48
C LYS A 285 7.05 -15.80 -2.26
N ASN A 286 7.12 -15.04 -1.18
CA ASN A 286 6.06 -14.11 -0.80
C ASN A 286 6.61 -12.79 -0.25
N GLY A 287 5.99 -11.67 -0.62
CA GLY A 287 6.21 -10.37 0.02
C GLY A 287 4.87 -9.76 0.38
N THR A 288 4.63 -9.47 1.65
CA THR A 288 3.34 -8.94 2.10
C THR A 288 3.51 -7.75 3.02
N VAL A 289 2.77 -6.68 2.77
CA VAL A 289 2.57 -5.58 3.71
C VAL A 289 1.08 -5.52 4.02
N ASP A 290 0.70 -5.97 5.21
CA ASP A 290 -0.69 -5.99 5.66
C ASP A 290 -0.89 -5.03 6.84
N LEU A 291 -1.48 -3.88 6.54
CA LEU A 291 -1.68 -2.78 7.48
C LEU A 291 -3.15 -2.63 7.87
N ARG A 292 -3.98 -3.65 7.60
CA ARG A 292 -5.41 -3.63 7.96
C ARG A 292 -5.67 -3.62 9.46
N GLY A 293 -4.67 -3.96 10.28
CA GLY A 293 -4.72 -3.92 11.75
C GLY A 293 -4.59 -2.51 12.36
N GLY A 294 -4.42 -1.45 11.55
CA GLY A 294 -4.28 -0.08 12.03
C GLY A 294 -4.51 0.95 10.92
N SER A 295 -4.13 2.20 11.18
CA SER A 295 -4.14 3.30 10.21
C SER A 295 -2.73 3.58 9.70
N ILE A 296 -2.60 3.90 8.42
CA ILE A 296 -1.33 4.31 7.79
C ILE A 296 -1.37 5.77 7.35
N ASP A 297 -0.25 6.47 7.42
CA ASP A 297 0.00 7.70 6.68
C ASP A 297 1.33 7.51 5.93
N ALA A 298 1.30 7.39 4.61
CA ALA A 298 2.49 7.14 3.81
C ALA A 298 2.66 8.09 2.62
N LEU A 299 3.87 8.63 2.49
CA LEU A 299 4.33 9.32 1.29
C LEU A 299 5.32 8.41 0.57
N ILE A 300 4.92 7.91 -0.59
CA ILE A 300 5.67 6.96 -1.39
C ILE A 300 6.05 7.61 -2.73
N ASP A 301 7.28 7.40 -3.18
CA ASP A 301 7.70 7.81 -4.50
C ASP A 301 7.32 6.70 -5.48
N GLN A 302 8.01 5.56 -5.39
CA GLN A 302 7.66 4.37 -6.16
C GLN A 302 7.14 3.25 -5.26
N MET A 303 5.95 2.73 -5.58
CA MET A 303 5.44 1.47 -5.04
C MET A 303 5.53 0.36 -6.09
N LYS A 304 6.20 -0.73 -5.76
CA LYS A 304 6.23 -1.96 -6.55
C LYS A 304 5.64 -3.10 -5.73
N VAL A 305 4.62 -3.77 -6.27
CA VAL A 305 4.02 -4.95 -5.65
C VAL A 305 4.10 -6.09 -6.64
N GLY A 306 4.99 -7.04 -6.37
CA GLY A 306 5.23 -8.19 -7.22
C GLY A 306 6.02 -7.81 -8.46
N THR A 307 7.34 -8.01 -8.41
CA THR A 307 8.16 -8.06 -9.62
C THR A 307 8.98 -9.33 -9.64
N ARG A 308 9.05 -10.03 -10.76
CA ARG A 308 9.84 -11.26 -10.88
C ARG A 308 10.71 -11.21 -12.13
N SER A 309 12.02 -11.16 -11.93
CA SER A 309 13.00 -11.06 -13.00
C SER A 309 14.13 -12.08 -12.86
N GLU A 310 13.73 -13.33 -12.65
CA GLU A 310 14.66 -14.44 -12.42
C GLU A 310 15.16 -15.03 -13.74
N SER A 311 16.33 -15.69 -13.71
CA SER A 311 16.89 -16.42 -14.86
C SER A 311 17.10 -17.90 -14.55
N GLY A 312 17.20 -18.76 -15.56
CA GLY A 312 17.54 -20.19 -15.41
C GLY A 312 16.35 -21.16 -15.53
N ALA A 313 16.65 -22.46 -15.36
CA ALA A 313 15.75 -23.56 -15.73
C ALA A 313 14.66 -23.90 -14.70
N ASN A 314 14.84 -23.54 -13.42
CA ASN A 314 13.97 -23.97 -12.32
C ASN A 314 13.07 -22.83 -11.84
N LEU A 315 11.96 -22.56 -12.51
CA LEU A 315 11.06 -21.46 -12.16
C LEU A 315 9.74 -21.92 -11.55
N GLY A 316 9.61 -23.18 -11.14
CA GLY A 316 8.35 -23.78 -10.68
C GLY A 316 7.71 -23.15 -9.45
N GLY A 317 8.43 -22.33 -8.68
CA GLY A 317 7.91 -21.69 -7.47
C GLY A 317 6.91 -20.58 -7.78
N ASN A 318 5.71 -20.67 -7.20
CA ASN A 318 4.73 -19.59 -7.26
C ASN A 318 5.18 -18.42 -6.40
N THR A 319 4.98 -17.22 -6.90
CA THR A 319 5.40 -15.99 -6.26
C THR A 319 4.19 -15.13 -5.95
N THR A 320 4.04 -14.70 -4.70
CA THR A 320 2.93 -13.84 -4.27
C THR A 320 3.45 -12.51 -3.73
N ALA A 321 2.74 -11.43 -4.03
CA ALA A 321 3.02 -10.13 -3.45
C ALA A 321 1.73 -9.39 -3.11
N GLY A 322 1.69 -8.71 -1.97
CA GLY A 322 0.46 -8.08 -1.48
C GLY A 322 0.69 -6.81 -0.68
N PHE A 323 -0.11 -5.78 -0.98
CA PHE A 323 -0.28 -4.60 -0.11
C PHE A 323 -1.74 -4.48 0.30
N TYR A 324 -2.00 -4.32 1.60
CA TYR A 324 -3.37 -4.26 2.14
C TYR A 324 -3.52 -3.12 3.16
N MET A 325 -4.58 -2.32 3.02
CA MET A 325 -4.96 -1.28 3.96
C MET A 325 -6.47 -1.25 4.22
N LYS A 326 -6.85 -0.78 5.41
CA LYS A 326 -8.25 -0.58 5.81
C LYS A 326 -8.55 0.83 6.33
N GLN A 327 -7.52 1.59 6.73
CA GLN A 327 -7.67 2.96 7.22
C GLN A 327 -6.42 3.77 6.89
N GLY A 328 -6.55 5.10 6.91
CA GLY A 328 -5.46 6.03 6.70
C GLY A 328 -5.28 6.49 5.26
N THR A 329 -4.09 6.99 4.92
CA THR A 329 -3.74 7.55 3.62
C THR A 329 -2.43 6.98 3.08
N VAL A 330 -2.40 6.72 1.78
CA VAL A 330 -1.20 6.41 1.01
C VAL A 330 -1.20 7.33 -0.20
N ASP A 331 -0.14 8.12 -0.37
CA ASP A 331 0.09 8.95 -1.55
C ASP A 331 1.37 8.44 -2.24
N ALA A 332 1.22 7.82 -3.40
CA ALA A 332 2.30 7.30 -4.23
C ALA A 332 2.45 8.12 -5.52
N ASN A 333 3.67 8.34 -6.00
CA ASN A 333 3.85 8.94 -7.33
C ASN A 333 3.56 7.93 -8.46
N SER A 334 4.01 6.68 -8.30
CA SER A 334 3.80 5.61 -9.27
C SER A 334 3.52 4.27 -8.61
N LEU A 335 2.74 3.42 -9.31
CA LEU A 335 2.39 2.09 -8.84
C LEU A 335 2.60 1.05 -9.96
N VAL A 336 3.35 -0.01 -9.64
CA VAL A 336 3.48 -1.20 -10.49
C VAL A 336 2.95 -2.40 -9.72
N VAL A 337 1.98 -3.12 -10.29
CA VAL A 337 1.37 -4.31 -9.68
C VAL A 337 1.55 -5.51 -10.60
N GLY A 338 2.43 -6.44 -10.24
CA GLY A 338 2.70 -7.63 -11.02
C GLY A 338 3.46 -7.30 -12.30
N ARG A 339 4.78 -7.50 -12.27
CA ARG A 339 5.64 -7.41 -13.46
C ARG A 339 6.59 -8.59 -13.55
N THR A 340 6.63 -9.27 -14.68
CA THR A 340 7.62 -10.31 -14.96
C THR A 340 8.57 -9.88 -16.07
N ALA A 341 9.86 -10.17 -15.89
CA ALA A 341 10.90 -9.92 -16.88
C ALA A 341 11.93 -11.06 -16.83
N TYR A 342 11.68 -12.13 -17.57
CA TYR A 342 12.59 -13.28 -17.57
C TYR A 342 13.86 -12.95 -18.36
N GLY A 343 15.02 -13.22 -17.75
CA GLY A 343 16.32 -12.85 -18.31
C GLY A 343 16.78 -13.77 -19.45
N SER A 344 16.97 -15.06 -19.18
CA SER A 344 17.43 -16.05 -20.18
C SER A 344 17.25 -17.51 -19.72
N GLY A 345 17.16 -18.45 -20.68
CA GLY A 345 17.06 -19.91 -20.48
C GLY A 345 15.78 -20.54 -21.03
N THR A 346 15.69 -21.88 -20.98
CA THR A 346 14.44 -22.63 -21.20
C THR A 346 14.01 -23.24 -19.86
N PRO A 347 12.92 -22.75 -19.24
CA PRO A 347 12.48 -23.31 -17.96
C PRO A 347 11.96 -24.75 -18.13
N GLY A 348 12.48 -25.67 -17.32
CA GLY A 348 11.94 -27.04 -17.18
C GLY A 348 10.72 -27.12 -16.25
N SER A 349 10.49 -26.07 -15.44
CA SER A 349 9.32 -25.88 -14.59
C SER A 349 8.97 -24.40 -14.51
N LEU A 350 7.68 -24.07 -14.42
CA LEU A 350 7.19 -22.69 -14.49
C LEU A 350 6.08 -22.44 -13.47
N GLY A 351 6.34 -21.56 -12.50
CA GLY A 351 5.37 -21.01 -11.57
C GLY A 351 4.92 -19.61 -11.99
N ALA A 352 3.85 -19.11 -11.38
CA ALA A 352 3.27 -17.81 -11.70
C ALA A 352 3.66 -16.72 -10.70
N LEU A 353 3.53 -15.45 -11.11
CA LEU A 353 3.51 -14.30 -10.22
C LEU A 353 2.07 -13.85 -9.99
N THR A 354 1.67 -13.72 -8.73
CA THR A 354 0.40 -13.10 -8.33
C THR A 354 0.68 -11.87 -7.48
N ALA A 355 0.21 -10.70 -7.91
CA ALA A 355 0.33 -9.44 -7.17
C ALA A 355 -1.04 -8.89 -6.81
N THR A 356 -1.23 -8.37 -5.60
CA THR A 356 -2.52 -7.84 -5.13
C THR A 356 -2.38 -6.53 -4.38
N ILE A 357 -3.22 -5.56 -4.71
CA ILE A 357 -3.51 -4.38 -3.88
C ILE A 357 -4.93 -4.53 -3.33
N GLY A 358 -5.09 -4.44 -2.01
CA GLY A 358 -6.40 -4.45 -1.34
C GLY A 358 -6.63 -3.19 -0.52
N ILE A 359 -7.70 -2.47 -0.84
CA ILE A 359 -8.08 -1.21 -0.21
C ILE A 359 -9.51 -1.39 0.34
N GLU A 360 -9.59 -1.80 1.61
CA GLU A 360 -10.86 -2.01 2.33
C GLU A 360 -11.40 -0.70 2.95
N GLY A 361 -10.56 0.33 3.05
CA GLY A 361 -10.90 1.63 3.63
C GLY A 361 -9.71 2.59 3.57
N GLY A 362 -9.93 3.85 3.93
CA GLY A 362 -8.93 4.91 3.79
C GLY A 362 -8.80 5.42 2.34
N SER A 363 -7.77 6.23 2.08
CA SER A 363 -7.49 6.83 0.78
C SER A 363 -6.14 6.38 0.22
N PHE A 364 -6.14 5.80 -0.97
CA PHE A 364 -4.95 5.46 -1.74
C PHE A 364 -4.91 6.36 -2.98
N ARG A 365 -3.92 7.24 -3.08
CA ARG A 365 -3.70 8.10 -4.23
C ARG A 365 -2.45 7.67 -4.99
N VAL A 366 -2.56 7.53 -6.30
CA VAL A 366 -1.45 7.45 -7.24
C VAL A 366 -1.45 8.73 -8.07
N ASN A 367 -0.39 9.52 -8.00
CA ASN A 367 -0.32 10.81 -8.72
C ASN A 367 -0.16 10.62 -10.23
N GLY A 368 0.55 9.58 -10.66
CA GLY A 368 0.77 9.23 -12.06
C GLY A 368 0.00 7.98 -12.49
N ASP A 369 0.64 7.17 -13.32
CA ASP A 369 0.07 5.96 -13.90
C ASP A 369 0.15 4.73 -12.96
N VAL A 370 -0.76 3.78 -13.22
CA VAL A 370 -0.74 2.43 -12.68
C VAL A 370 -0.49 1.45 -13.81
N ASN A 371 0.59 0.67 -13.70
CA ASN A 371 0.87 -0.43 -14.63
C ASN A 371 0.64 -1.76 -13.92
N MET A 372 -0.25 -2.59 -14.46
CA MET A 372 -0.59 -3.87 -13.82
C MET A 372 -0.54 -5.06 -14.78
N ALA A 373 -0.07 -6.20 -14.28
CA ALA A 373 0.15 -7.44 -15.02
C ALA A 373 1.01 -7.23 -16.29
N GLU A 374 2.26 -6.82 -16.12
CA GLU A 374 3.19 -6.66 -17.25
C GLU A 374 4.10 -7.88 -17.38
N ASN A 375 4.06 -8.59 -18.51
CA ASN A 375 5.10 -9.51 -18.95
C ASN A 375 6.04 -8.79 -19.92
N ALA A 376 7.05 -8.12 -19.35
CA ALA A 376 8.04 -7.36 -20.10
C ALA A 376 8.96 -8.25 -20.95
N SER A 377 9.26 -9.48 -20.48
CA SER A 377 10.04 -10.45 -21.25
C SER A 377 9.85 -11.90 -20.78
N GLY A 378 10.09 -12.84 -21.70
CA GLY A 378 10.05 -14.29 -21.54
C GLY A 378 8.74 -14.84 -20.99
N VAL A 379 8.77 -15.98 -20.30
CA VAL A 379 7.62 -16.90 -20.26
C VAL A 379 6.79 -16.90 -18.96
N VAL A 380 7.21 -16.16 -17.93
CA VAL A 380 6.59 -16.28 -16.60
C VAL A 380 5.18 -15.67 -16.57
N PRO A 381 4.12 -16.48 -16.27
CA PRO A 381 2.77 -15.97 -16.15
C PRO A 381 2.64 -14.94 -15.04
N VAL A 382 1.76 -13.96 -15.25
CA VAL A 382 1.51 -12.89 -14.29
C VAL A 382 0.02 -12.64 -14.13
N THR A 383 -0.41 -12.54 -12.87
CA THR A 383 -1.74 -12.10 -12.48
C THR A 383 -1.60 -10.92 -11.54
N ALA A 384 -2.26 -9.80 -11.86
CA ALA A 384 -2.32 -8.63 -10.99
C ALA A 384 -3.78 -8.31 -10.64
N SER A 385 -4.03 -7.97 -9.39
CA SER A 385 -5.36 -7.61 -8.91
C SER A 385 -5.33 -6.32 -8.10
N ILE A 386 -6.25 -5.40 -8.39
CA ILE A 386 -6.56 -4.23 -7.55
C ILE A 386 -7.99 -4.38 -7.07
N ASN A 387 -8.18 -4.39 -5.74
CA ASN A 387 -9.47 -4.56 -5.11
C ASN A 387 -9.80 -3.34 -4.24
N VAL A 388 -10.84 -2.61 -4.61
CA VAL A 388 -11.43 -1.54 -3.80
C VAL A 388 -12.76 -2.03 -3.25
N SER A 389 -12.88 -2.07 -1.93
CA SER A 389 -14.03 -2.68 -1.25
C SER A 389 -14.46 -1.88 -0.03
N VAL A 390 -15.65 -2.21 0.49
CA VAL A 390 -16.22 -1.61 1.70
C VAL A 390 -16.29 -0.08 1.60
N THR A 391 -15.39 0.66 2.23
CA THR A 391 -15.33 2.14 2.19
C THR A 391 -14.02 2.67 1.60
N GLY A 392 -13.22 1.80 0.98
CA GLY A 392 -11.94 2.16 0.35
C GLY A 392 -12.09 3.21 -0.75
N SER A 393 -11.17 4.17 -0.79
CA SER A 393 -11.07 5.13 -1.88
C SER A 393 -9.72 4.99 -2.56
N MET A 394 -9.71 4.73 -3.86
CA MET A 394 -8.51 4.82 -4.70
C MET A 394 -8.68 5.96 -5.70
N SER A 395 -7.63 6.77 -5.90
CA SER A 395 -7.57 7.77 -6.97
C SER A 395 -6.29 7.60 -7.79
N VAL A 396 -6.42 7.65 -9.11
CA VAL A 396 -5.31 7.60 -10.06
C VAL A 396 -5.30 8.89 -10.87
N GLY A 397 -4.16 9.58 -10.88
CA GLY A 397 -3.96 10.82 -11.63
C GLY A 397 -3.74 10.59 -13.11
N GLY A 398 -3.12 9.47 -13.48
CA GLY A 398 -2.87 9.07 -14.86
C GLY A 398 -3.75 7.91 -15.34
N ASN A 399 -3.18 7.11 -16.23
CA ASN A 399 -3.82 5.93 -16.79
C ASN A 399 -3.66 4.71 -15.88
N VAL A 400 -4.56 3.75 -16.06
CA VAL A 400 -4.42 2.39 -15.57
C VAL A 400 -4.28 1.48 -16.79
N THR A 401 -3.06 0.97 -17.01
CA THR A 401 -2.78 0.01 -18.08
C THR A 401 -2.88 -1.41 -17.55
N MET A 402 -3.85 -2.16 -18.08
CA MET A 402 -4.25 -3.50 -17.65
C MET A 402 -3.69 -4.57 -18.59
N GLY A 403 -2.64 -5.27 -18.17
CA GLY A 403 -2.08 -6.34 -18.98
C GLY A 403 -1.18 -5.79 -20.07
N SER A 404 0.07 -6.24 -20.12
CA SER A 404 0.96 -5.95 -21.26
C SER A 404 1.91 -7.12 -21.46
N LYS A 405 2.14 -7.53 -22.69
CA LYS A 405 2.95 -8.69 -23.04
C LYS A 405 3.88 -8.37 -24.20
N ALA A 406 5.15 -8.16 -23.85
CA ALA A 406 6.26 -8.15 -24.79
C ALA A 406 7.02 -9.48 -24.79
N GLY A 407 6.85 -10.29 -23.74
CA GLY A 407 7.35 -11.66 -23.67
C GLY A 407 6.41 -12.70 -24.30
N THR A 408 6.55 -13.94 -23.85
CA THR A 408 5.85 -15.12 -24.36
C THR A 408 5.08 -15.85 -23.27
N ALA A 409 4.76 -15.17 -22.16
CA ALA A 409 3.94 -15.75 -21.11
C ALA A 409 2.60 -16.26 -21.63
N ALA A 410 2.21 -17.45 -21.16
CA ALA A 410 0.93 -18.06 -21.53
C ALA A 410 -0.27 -17.30 -20.96
N THR A 411 -0.09 -16.59 -19.84
CA THR A 411 -1.14 -15.82 -19.18
C THR A 411 -0.60 -14.52 -18.62
N VAL A 412 -1.27 -13.42 -18.96
CA VAL A 412 -1.06 -12.08 -18.44
C VAL A 412 -2.43 -11.52 -18.07
N ALA A 413 -2.83 -11.65 -16.81
CA ALA A 413 -4.18 -11.34 -16.36
C ALA A 413 -4.20 -10.12 -15.41
N ALA A 414 -4.87 -9.05 -15.82
CA ALA A 414 -5.12 -7.86 -15.00
C ALA A 414 -6.57 -7.81 -14.55
N ASN A 415 -6.79 -7.67 -13.25
CA ASN A 415 -8.12 -7.66 -12.64
C ASN A 415 -8.33 -6.41 -11.77
N VAL A 416 -9.35 -5.62 -12.08
CA VAL A 416 -9.80 -4.51 -11.22
C VAL A 416 -11.18 -4.86 -10.68
N THR A 417 -11.34 -4.86 -9.36
CA THR A 417 -12.63 -5.10 -8.70
C THR A 417 -13.01 -3.93 -7.80
N VAL A 418 -14.22 -3.41 -8.00
CA VAL A 418 -14.82 -2.33 -7.21
C VAL A 418 -16.13 -2.85 -6.61
N SER A 419 -16.02 -3.50 -5.44
CA SER A 419 -17.15 -4.12 -4.73
C SER A 419 -17.75 -3.22 -3.64
N GLY A 420 -17.06 -2.12 -3.32
CA GLY A 420 -17.50 -1.06 -2.43
C GLY A 420 -16.63 0.18 -2.65
N GLY A 421 -16.86 1.24 -1.86
CA GLY A 421 -16.04 2.43 -1.93
C GLY A 421 -16.02 3.14 -3.30
N THR A 422 -14.90 3.75 -3.66
CA THR A 422 -14.74 4.50 -4.92
C THR A 422 -13.35 4.28 -5.53
N LEU A 423 -13.31 3.97 -6.83
CA LEU A 423 -12.14 4.07 -7.68
C LEU A 423 -12.33 5.25 -8.64
N LEU A 424 -11.51 6.28 -8.49
CA LEU A 424 -11.43 7.42 -9.40
C LEU A 424 -10.20 7.27 -10.30
N ILE A 425 -10.38 7.36 -11.61
CA ILE A 425 -9.29 7.38 -12.59
C ILE A 425 -9.46 8.66 -13.39
N GLN A 426 -8.45 9.52 -13.43
CA GLN A 426 -8.49 10.79 -14.20
C GLN A 426 -7.89 10.63 -15.61
N GLY A 427 -7.26 9.49 -15.90
CA GLY A 427 -6.85 9.07 -17.24
C GLY A 427 -7.73 7.95 -17.78
N ASN A 428 -7.14 7.05 -18.58
CA ASN A 428 -7.85 5.94 -19.19
C ASN A 428 -7.68 4.63 -18.41
N LEU A 429 -8.65 3.74 -18.52
CA LEU A 429 -8.58 2.35 -18.06
C LEU A 429 -8.55 1.45 -19.29
N THR A 430 -7.36 1.01 -19.68
CA THR A 430 -7.18 0.33 -20.97
C THR A 430 -6.35 -0.93 -20.84
N GLU A 431 -6.64 -1.92 -21.68
CA GLU A 431 -5.69 -2.98 -21.95
C GLU A 431 -4.40 -2.42 -22.53
N GLY A 432 -3.25 -3.00 -22.17
CA GLY A 432 -1.98 -2.68 -22.81
C GLY A 432 -1.73 -3.52 -24.07
N ALA A 433 -0.50 -3.49 -24.58
CA ALA A 433 -0.16 -4.23 -25.81
C ALA A 433 0.11 -5.71 -25.52
N GLY A 434 -0.27 -6.64 -26.40
CA GLY A 434 0.21 -8.03 -26.25
C GLY A 434 -0.55 -9.16 -26.94
N GLY A 435 -1.77 -8.90 -27.44
CA GLY A 435 -2.58 -9.91 -28.15
C GLY A 435 -2.90 -11.13 -27.28
N ASP A 436 -2.94 -12.32 -27.89
CA ASP A 436 -3.38 -13.57 -27.25
C ASP A 436 -2.75 -13.85 -25.88
N GLY A 437 -3.59 -14.19 -24.90
CA GLY A 437 -3.19 -14.54 -23.54
C GLY A 437 -2.98 -13.35 -22.59
N VAL A 438 -3.15 -12.12 -23.07
CA VAL A 438 -3.45 -10.96 -22.23
C VAL A 438 -4.96 -10.96 -21.94
N THR A 439 -5.33 -10.72 -20.68
CA THR A 439 -6.72 -10.49 -20.31
C THR A 439 -6.85 -9.29 -19.38
N SER A 440 -7.80 -8.41 -19.69
CA SER A 440 -8.17 -7.27 -18.85
C SER A 440 -9.63 -7.40 -18.36
N THR A 441 -9.81 -7.66 -17.06
CA THR A 441 -11.13 -7.83 -16.45
C THR A 441 -11.42 -6.75 -15.42
N VAL A 442 -12.52 -6.03 -15.62
CA VAL A 442 -13.03 -5.03 -14.68
C VAL A 442 -14.37 -5.51 -14.14
N THR A 443 -14.52 -5.52 -12.82
CA THR A 443 -15.77 -5.90 -12.14
C THR A 443 -16.24 -4.78 -11.22
N VAL A 444 -17.46 -4.30 -11.43
CA VAL A 444 -18.15 -3.36 -10.54
C VAL A 444 -19.35 -4.08 -9.94
N SER A 445 -19.32 -4.25 -8.62
CA SER A 445 -20.26 -5.10 -7.86
C SER A 445 -20.72 -4.48 -6.53
N GLY A 446 -20.70 -3.15 -6.45
CA GLY A 446 -21.29 -2.43 -5.32
C GLY A 446 -20.70 -1.03 -5.08
N GLY A 447 -19.46 -0.78 -5.52
CA GLY A 447 -18.83 0.53 -5.37
C GLY A 447 -19.05 1.47 -6.55
N THR A 448 -18.28 2.56 -6.60
CA THR A 448 -18.28 3.53 -7.70
C THR A 448 -16.97 3.46 -8.49
N LEU A 449 -17.05 3.18 -9.79
CA LEU A 449 -15.98 3.44 -10.75
C LEU A 449 -16.28 4.78 -11.42
N ASN A 450 -15.45 5.79 -11.13
CA ASN A 450 -15.53 7.11 -11.74
C ASN A 450 -14.32 7.31 -12.67
N MET A 451 -14.58 7.57 -13.94
CA MET A 451 -13.53 7.77 -14.95
C MET A 451 -13.19 9.24 -15.18
N ASP A 452 -13.91 10.19 -14.55
CA ASP A 452 -13.68 11.64 -14.74
C ASP A 452 -13.40 12.05 -16.19
N ARG A 453 -14.23 11.52 -17.10
CA ARG A 453 -14.18 11.70 -18.56
C ARG A 453 -13.03 10.94 -19.25
N GLY A 454 -12.53 9.89 -18.64
CA GLY A 454 -11.60 8.93 -19.21
C GLY A 454 -12.28 7.82 -20.02
N ASN A 455 -11.46 7.10 -20.77
CA ASN A 455 -11.92 6.00 -21.63
C ASN A 455 -11.79 4.65 -20.91
N ILE A 456 -12.72 3.73 -21.18
CA ILE A 456 -12.63 2.32 -20.81
C ILE A 456 -12.48 1.49 -22.09
N ALA A 457 -11.36 0.76 -22.21
CA ALA A 457 -11.12 -0.18 -23.30
C ALA A 457 -10.49 -1.47 -22.78
N VAL A 458 -11.30 -2.48 -22.50
CA VAL A 458 -10.86 -3.74 -21.85
C VAL A 458 -11.49 -4.96 -22.53
N ASP A 459 -11.06 -6.16 -22.16
CA ASP A 459 -11.65 -7.40 -22.67
C ASP A 459 -13.02 -7.66 -22.05
N THR A 460 -13.07 -7.67 -20.72
CA THR A 460 -14.27 -8.07 -19.97
C THR A 460 -14.64 -6.98 -18.98
N PHE A 461 -15.88 -6.50 -19.11
CA PHE A 461 -16.46 -5.56 -18.16
C PHE A 461 -17.72 -6.17 -17.54
N ASN A 462 -17.64 -6.49 -16.25
CA ASN A 462 -18.71 -7.08 -15.47
C ASN A 462 -19.38 -6.02 -14.59
N PHE A 463 -20.51 -5.48 -15.04
CA PHE A 463 -21.28 -4.52 -14.27
C PHE A 463 -22.50 -5.20 -13.62
N THR A 464 -22.33 -5.60 -12.37
CA THR A 464 -23.34 -6.41 -11.65
C THR A 464 -24.18 -5.58 -10.69
N SER A 465 -23.60 -4.55 -10.08
CA SER A 465 -24.24 -3.55 -9.23
C SER A 465 -23.28 -2.37 -8.99
N GLY A 466 -23.73 -1.32 -8.32
CA GLY A 466 -22.90 -0.14 -8.02
C GLY A 466 -23.06 0.97 -9.05
N LYS A 467 -22.02 1.79 -9.25
CA LYS A 467 -22.07 2.99 -10.09
C LYS A 467 -20.90 3.05 -11.08
N LEU A 468 -21.22 3.31 -12.34
CA LEU A 468 -20.26 3.70 -13.38
C LEU A 468 -20.50 5.17 -13.69
N LYS A 469 -19.48 6.02 -13.53
CA LYS A 469 -19.62 7.47 -13.58
C LYS A 469 -18.65 8.12 -14.55
N ASP A 470 -19.16 9.12 -15.29
CA ASP A 470 -18.39 10.06 -16.12
C ASP A 470 -17.40 9.35 -17.08
N VAL A 471 -17.89 8.40 -17.87
CA VAL A 471 -17.08 7.70 -18.88
C VAL A 471 -17.19 8.44 -20.21
N ALA A 472 -16.06 8.73 -20.86
CA ALA A 472 -16.04 9.40 -22.16
C ALA A 472 -16.19 8.42 -23.33
N SER A 473 -15.50 7.27 -23.29
CA SER A 473 -15.72 6.20 -24.26
C SER A 473 -15.70 4.83 -23.61
N PHE A 474 -16.45 3.88 -24.16
CA PHE A 474 -16.52 2.52 -23.66
C PHE A 474 -16.43 1.49 -24.79
N SER A 475 -15.51 0.54 -24.62
CA SER A 475 -15.44 -0.67 -25.43
C SER A 475 -15.03 -1.85 -24.55
N ALA A 476 -15.79 -2.94 -24.62
CA ALA A 476 -15.49 -4.20 -23.95
C ALA A 476 -15.54 -5.36 -24.95
N GLY A 477 -14.39 -5.93 -25.30
CA GLY A 477 -14.26 -6.86 -26.42
C GLY A 477 -15.15 -8.11 -26.30
N THR A 478 -15.19 -8.73 -25.12
CA THR A 478 -15.97 -9.94 -24.84
C THR A 478 -17.41 -9.63 -24.44
N SER A 479 -17.64 -8.52 -23.71
CA SER A 479 -19.00 -8.15 -23.28
C SER A 479 -19.86 -7.63 -24.44
N GLY A 480 -19.25 -7.16 -25.54
CA GLY A 480 -19.97 -6.72 -26.75
C GLY A 480 -20.82 -5.47 -26.57
N GLY A 481 -20.61 -4.72 -25.48
CA GLY A 481 -21.38 -3.54 -25.12
C GLY A 481 -21.45 -3.29 -23.61
N LEU A 482 -22.26 -2.31 -23.21
CA LEU A 482 -22.44 -1.92 -21.80
C LEU A 482 -23.76 -2.48 -21.27
N ASN A 483 -23.67 -3.26 -20.20
CA ASN A 483 -24.82 -3.87 -19.55
C ASN A 483 -25.14 -3.18 -18.22
N VAL A 484 -26.16 -2.32 -18.20
CA VAL A 484 -26.66 -1.65 -16.99
C VAL A 484 -27.89 -2.41 -16.48
N GLN A 485 -27.64 -3.57 -15.87
CA GLN A 485 -28.67 -4.45 -15.31
C GLN A 485 -28.66 -4.45 -13.77
N ASN A 486 -29.61 -5.15 -13.17
CA ASN A 486 -29.80 -5.19 -11.71
C ASN A 486 -29.93 -3.78 -11.12
N ALA A 487 -29.53 -3.58 -9.86
CA ALA A 487 -29.50 -2.27 -9.21
C ALA A 487 -28.27 -1.41 -9.60
N SER A 488 -27.76 -1.56 -10.82
CA SER A 488 -26.61 -0.79 -11.32
C SER A 488 -27.02 0.63 -11.73
N THR A 489 -26.10 1.57 -11.57
CA THR A 489 -26.30 2.99 -11.87
C THR A 489 -25.31 3.49 -12.93
N LEU A 490 -25.81 4.02 -14.04
CA LEU A 490 -25.00 4.82 -14.96
C LEU A 490 -25.14 6.29 -14.56
N ALA A 491 -24.02 7.00 -14.33
CA ALA A 491 -24.02 8.32 -13.72
C ALA A 491 -23.26 9.37 -14.55
N TYR A 492 -23.78 10.58 -14.59
CA TYR A 492 -23.14 11.73 -15.26
C TYR A 492 -23.17 13.00 -14.40
N SER A 493 -22.07 13.74 -14.45
CA SER A 493 -21.94 15.12 -14.01
C SER A 493 -22.13 16.04 -15.22
N LEU A 494 -23.27 16.74 -15.26
CA LEU A 494 -23.62 17.68 -16.31
C LEU A 494 -23.07 19.08 -15.94
N ASP A 495 -22.03 19.49 -16.65
CA ASP A 495 -21.38 20.79 -16.51
C ASP A 495 -20.90 21.34 -17.86
N GLY A 496 -20.19 22.47 -17.85
CA GLY A 496 -19.65 23.09 -19.07
C GLY A 496 -18.60 22.25 -19.81
N SER A 497 -18.09 21.20 -19.19
CA SER A 497 -17.12 20.26 -19.74
C SER A 497 -17.72 18.88 -19.99
N PHE A 498 -19.05 18.75 -19.94
CA PHE A 498 -19.73 17.49 -20.20
C PHE A 498 -19.50 17.03 -21.65
N THR A 499 -19.19 15.74 -21.80
CA THR A 499 -19.12 15.05 -23.09
C THR A 499 -19.97 13.79 -23.03
N SER A 500 -20.59 13.43 -24.14
CA SER A 500 -21.33 12.18 -24.29
C SER A 500 -20.42 10.97 -24.09
N LEU A 501 -20.98 9.87 -23.58
CA LEU A 501 -20.35 8.56 -23.64
C LEU A 501 -20.40 8.05 -25.08
N ALA A 502 -19.26 7.92 -25.74
CA ALA A 502 -19.13 7.17 -27.00
C ALA A 502 -19.13 5.66 -26.70
N LEU A 503 -20.19 4.96 -27.11
CA LEU A 503 -20.36 3.54 -26.86
C LEU A 503 -20.11 2.73 -28.14
N VAL A 504 -19.27 1.70 -28.03
CA VAL A 504 -19.14 0.64 -29.05
C VAL A 504 -19.89 -0.60 -28.54
N GLY A 505 -20.84 -1.10 -29.33
CA GLY A 505 -21.67 -2.24 -28.97
C GLY A 505 -23.03 -1.87 -28.34
N THR A 506 -23.80 -2.90 -27.97
CA THR A 506 -25.17 -2.73 -27.45
C THR A 506 -25.22 -2.13 -26.04
N LEU A 507 -26.10 -1.14 -25.81
CA LEU A 507 -26.50 -0.72 -24.46
C LEU A 507 -27.70 -1.54 -24.00
N THR A 508 -27.53 -2.35 -22.95
CA THR A 508 -28.62 -3.13 -22.34
C THR A 508 -29.02 -2.55 -21.00
N LEU A 509 -30.31 -2.26 -20.80
CA LEU A 509 -30.86 -1.65 -19.59
C LEU A 509 -31.84 -2.61 -18.89
N GLY A 510 -31.64 -2.83 -17.59
CA GLY A 510 -32.47 -3.72 -16.78
C GLY A 510 -33.61 -3.03 -16.03
N ALA A 511 -34.63 -3.80 -15.64
CA ALA A 511 -35.83 -3.32 -14.92
C ALA A 511 -35.59 -2.78 -13.50
N ALA A 512 -34.36 -2.86 -12.98
CA ALA A 512 -33.95 -2.26 -11.71
C ALA A 512 -32.84 -1.20 -11.87
N SER A 513 -32.45 -0.90 -13.11
CA SER A 513 -31.36 0.02 -13.41
C SER A 513 -31.71 1.46 -13.08
N ASN A 514 -30.69 2.26 -12.79
CA ASN A 514 -30.83 3.68 -12.45
C ASN A 514 -29.95 4.54 -13.35
N LEU A 515 -30.49 5.64 -13.84
CA LEU A 515 -29.73 6.74 -14.40
C LEU A 515 -29.51 7.75 -13.27
N GLU A 516 -28.30 8.26 -13.09
CA GLU A 516 -28.01 9.32 -12.13
C GLU A 516 -27.42 10.53 -12.84
N LEU A 517 -28.03 11.69 -12.66
CA LEU A 517 -27.62 12.94 -13.29
C LEU A 517 -27.49 14.01 -12.22
N THR A 518 -26.36 14.69 -12.22
CA THR A 518 -26.09 15.84 -11.34
C THR A 518 -25.80 17.06 -12.20
N LEU A 519 -26.41 18.21 -11.87
CA LEU A 519 -26.09 19.49 -12.50
C LEU A 519 -25.07 20.24 -11.64
N ALA A 520 -23.99 20.73 -12.25
CA ALA A 520 -23.02 21.55 -11.54
C ALA A 520 -23.64 22.89 -11.09
N SER A 521 -23.13 23.42 -9.97
CA SER A 521 -23.45 24.77 -9.50
C SER A 521 -22.97 25.82 -10.52
N GLY A 522 -23.77 26.86 -10.73
CA GLY A 522 -23.55 27.94 -11.70
C GLY A 522 -23.74 27.54 -13.17
N PHE A 523 -24.03 26.26 -13.46
CA PHE A 523 -24.24 25.79 -14.83
C PHE A 523 -25.69 26.03 -15.27
N THR A 524 -25.90 26.77 -16.36
CA THR A 524 -27.22 26.85 -16.99
C THR A 524 -27.29 25.75 -18.04
N PRO A 525 -28.09 24.69 -17.82
CA PRO A 525 -28.07 23.54 -18.71
C PRO A 525 -28.73 23.87 -20.05
N GLY A 526 -28.23 23.25 -21.13
CA GLY A 526 -28.74 23.43 -22.47
C GLY A 526 -30.12 22.78 -22.69
N GLY A 527 -30.69 23.04 -23.87
CA GLY A 527 -31.98 22.46 -24.28
C GLY A 527 -31.93 20.95 -24.53
N SER A 528 -30.75 20.34 -24.68
CA SER A 528 -30.60 18.89 -24.81
C SER A 528 -29.17 18.44 -24.50
N PHE A 529 -29.02 17.19 -24.05
CA PHE A 529 -27.74 16.50 -23.90
C PHE A 529 -27.85 15.08 -24.46
N VAL A 530 -26.89 14.71 -25.31
CA VAL A 530 -26.66 13.31 -25.66
C VAL A 530 -25.84 12.68 -24.54
N LEU A 531 -26.43 11.77 -23.79
CA LEU A 531 -25.77 11.08 -22.68
C LEU A 531 -24.92 9.91 -23.17
N VAL A 532 -25.48 9.14 -24.08
CA VAL A 532 -24.79 8.05 -24.78
C VAL A 532 -24.96 8.29 -26.27
N ALA A 533 -23.83 8.48 -26.95
CA ALA A 533 -23.71 8.47 -28.39
C ALA A 533 -23.38 7.03 -28.81
N ASN A 534 -24.34 6.35 -29.40
CA ASN A 534 -24.19 4.96 -29.79
C ASN A 534 -23.62 4.85 -31.21
N ASP A 535 -23.08 3.69 -31.59
CA ASP A 535 -22.29 3.54 -32.83
C ASP A 535 -23.11 3.40 -34.13
N GLN A 536 -24.39 3.80 -34.12
CA GLN A 536 -25.37 3.64 -35.22
C GLN A 536 -25.68 2.20 -35.66
N LEU A 537 -24.89 1.20 -35.26
CA LEU A 537 -25.05 -0.19 -35.67
C LEU A 537 -25.86 -0.97 -34.64
N ASP A 538 -25.56 -0.76 -33.36
CA ASP A 538 -26.20 -1.47 -32.27
C ASP A 538 -27.39 -0.70 -31.68
N SER A 539 -28.41 -1.41 -31.20
CA SER A 539 -29.60 -0.76 -30.59
C SER A 539 -29.46 -0.58 -29.09
N ILE A 540 -30.19 0.39 -28.52
CA ILE A 540 -30.44 0.43 -27.06
C ILE A 540 -31.59 -0.53 -26.75
N THR A 541 -31.37 -1.49 -25.86
CA THR A 541 -32.39 -2.46 -25.43
C THR A 541 -32.83 -2.21 -23.99
N GLY A 542 -34.14 -2.08 -23.77
CA GLY A 542 -34.73 -1.84 -22.45
C GLY A 542 -34.83 -0.36 -22.08
N THR A 543 -35.18 -0.07 -20.83
CA THR A 543 -35.30 1.30 -20.30
C THR A 543 -34.75 1.36 -18.88
N PHE A 544 -34.30 2.54 -18.46
CA PHE A 544 -34.01 2.78 -17.05
C PHE A 544 -35.30 2.68 -16.23
N ALA A 545 -35.19 2.06 -15.05
CA ALA A 545 -36.31 1.98 -14.11
C ALA A 545 -36.44 3.24 -13.26
N LYS A 546 -35.29 3.88 -12.98
CA LYS A 546 -35.19 5.03 -12.08
C LYS A 546 -34.27 6.11 -12.64
N ILE A 547 -34.51 7.34 -12.19
CA ILE A 547 -33.67 8.51 -12.36
C ILE A 547 -33.41 9.11 -10.98
N ASN A 548 -32.14 9.29 -10.63
CA ASN A 548 -31.73 9.80 -9.31
C ASN A 548 -32.41 9.05 -8.14
N GLY A 549 -32.58 7.73 -8.29
CA GLY A 549 -33.22 6.86 -7.29
C GLY A 549 -34.76 6.90 -7.25
N SER A 550 -35.40 7.74 -8.05
CA SER A 550 -36.85 7.91 -8.11
C SER A 550 -37.43 7.36 -9.43
N ALA A 551 -38.72 7.04 -9.45
CA ALA A 551 -39.40 6.66 -10.69
C ALA A 551 -39.48 7.87 -11.65
N PHE A 552 -39.47 7.59 -12.94
CA PHE A 552 -39.72 8.61 -13.96
C PHE A 552 -41.18 9.12 -13.90
N GLY A 553 -41.37 10.39 -14.25
CA GLY A 553 -42.68 10.98 -14.50
C GLY A 553 -43.30 10.51 -15.82
N VAL A 554 -44.52 10.98 -16.09
CA VAL A 554 -45.26 10.67 -17.31
C VAL A 554 -44.44 11.05 -18.55
N GLY A 555 -44.31 10.12 -19.50
CA GLY A 555 -43.54 10.34 -20.72
C GLY A 555 -42.02 10.38 -20.52
N ASN A 556 -41.50 9.71 -19.49
CA ASN A 556 -40.08 9.69 -19.10
C ASN A 556 -39.53 11.07 -18.71
N THR A 557 -40.35 11.88 -18.04
CA THR A 557 -39.99 13.21 -17.56
C THR A 557 -39.35 13.17 -16.16
N PHE A 558 -38.49 14.13 -15.85
CA PHE A 558 -37.84 14.28 -14.55
C PHE A 558 -37.29 15.69 -14.38
N TYR A 559 -36.94 16.05 -13.14
CA TYR A 559 -36.36 17.35 -12.81
C TYR A 559 -34.89 17.22 -12.42
N LEU A 560 -34.08 18.16 -12.88
CA LEU A 560 -32.73 18.39 -12.38
C LEU A 560 -32.68 19.77 -11.75
N SER A 561 -32.01 19.88 -10.61
CA SER A 561 -31.87 21.15 -9.89
C SER A 561 -30.41 21.46 -9.62
N ASN A 562 -30.09 22.74 -9.66
CA ASN A 562 -28.89 23.32 -9.08
C ASN A 562 -29.25 24.67 -8.43
N ASP A 563 -28.24 25.49 -8.15
CA ASP A 563 -28.38 26.84 -7.60
C ASP A 563 -29.00 27.86 -8.58
N MET A 564 -29.09 27.54 -9.87
CA MET A 564 -29.71 28.40 -10.89
C MET A 564 -31.21 28.14 -11.08
N GLY A 565 -31.72 27.00 -10.60
CA GLY A 565 -33.13 26.67 -10.68
C GLY A 565 -33.40 25.17 -10.80
N THR A 566 -34.64 24.86 -11.14
CA THR A 566 -35.12 23.49 -11.41
C THR A 566 -35.57 23.42 -12.86
N PHE A 567 -35.04 22.43 -13.58
CA PHE A 567 -35.21 22.27 -15.02
C PHE A 567 -35.89 20.93 -15.30
N GLU A 568 -36.94 20.95 -16.10
CA GLU A 568 -37.66 19.74 -16.51
C GLU A 568 -37.06 19.17 -17.79
N TYR A 569 -36.74 17.87 -17.76
CA TYR A 569 -36.20 17.12 -18.89
C TYR A 569 -37.05 15.90 -19.21
N ARG A 570 -36.95 15.44 -20.44
CA ARG A 570 -37.49 14.16 -20.92
C ARG A 570 -36.37 13.29 -21.47
N LEU A 571 -36.34 12.01 -21.10
CA LEU A 571 -35.41 11.00 -21.62
C LEU A 571 -35.96 10.32 -22.89
N SER A 572 -35.11 10.19 -23.91
CA SER A 572 -35.33 9.46 -25.15
C SER A 572 -34.28 8.38 -25.33
N TYR A 573 -34.69 7.21 -25.83
CA TYR A 573 -33.83 6.06 -26.17
C TYR A 573 -33.61 5.92 -27.70
N ALA A 574 -34.17 6.85 -28.47
CA ALA A 574 -34.04 6.94 -29.92
C ALA A 574 -33.75 8.39 -30.32
N GLY A 575 -32.99 9.10 -29.47
CA GLY A 575 -32.59 10.47 -29.73
C GLY A 575 -31.42 10.55 -30.71
N GLY A 576 -30.93 11.77 -30.95
CA GLY A 576 -29.73 12.01 -31.75
C GLY A 576 -29.88 11.51 -33.18
N ASP A 577 -29.06 10.54 -33.59
CA ASP A 577 -29.10 9.92 -34.92
C ASP A 577 -30.06 8.71 -35.03
N GLY A 578 -30.78 8.38 -33.96
CA GLY A 578 -31.88 7.41 -33.96
C GLY A 578 -31.71 6.25 -32.98
N ASN A 579 -30.52 6.06 -32.41
CA ASN A 579 -30.22 5.05 -31.38
C ASN A 579 -29.44 5.61 -30.18
N ASP A 580 -29.51 6.93 -29.94
CA ASP A 580 -28.83 7.58 -28.82
C ASP A 580 -29.72 7.70 -27.57
N LEU A 581 -29.05 7.73 -26.41
CA LEU A 581 -29.68 8.10 -25.13
C LEU A 581 -29.59 9.63 -24.96
N VAL A 582 -30.72 10.32 -25.06
CA VAL A 582 -30.76 11.79 -25.08
C VAL A 582 -31.74 12.31 -24.06
N ILE A 583 -31.36 13.37 -23.35
CA ILE A 583 -32.29 14.17 -22.55
C ILE A 583 -32.57 15.48 -23.27
N SER A 584 -33.82 15.95 -23.23
CA SER A 584 -34.27 17.20 -23.85
C SER A 584 -35.11 17.99 -22.88
N ALA A 585 -34.90 19.31 -22.80
CA ALA A 585 -35.70 20.20 -21.97
C ALA A 585 -37.16 20.11 -22.43
N VAL A 586 -38.08 20.01 -21.47
CA VAL A 586 -39.51 20.09 -21.76
C VAL A 586 -39.85 21.57 -21.91
N PRO A 587 -40.35 22.02 -23.09
CA PRO A 587 -40.75 23.41 -23.26
C PRO A 587 -41.83 23.73 -22.22
N GLU A 588 -41.64 24.80 -21.45
CA GLU A 588 -42.70 25.28 -20.57
C GLU A 588 -43.96 25.50 -21.42
N PRO A 589 -45.15 25.06 -20.95
CA PRO A 589 -46.38 25.33 -21.68
C PRO A 589 -46.48 26.84 -21.84
N VAL A 590 -46.39 27.32 -23.10
CA VAL A 590 -46.55 28.73 -23.41
C VAL A 590 -47.85 29.20 -22.76
N THR A 591 -47.73 29.99 -21.70
CA THR A 591 -48.87 30.55 -20.97
C THR A 591 -49.43 31.70 -21.79
N GLY A 592 -49.85 31.40 -23.02
CA GLY A 592 -50.00 32.34 -24.11
C GLY A 592 -50.86 31.79 -25.25
N ALA A 593 -51.98 31.13 -24.92
CA ALA A 593 -53.09 30.95 -25.86
C ALA A 593 -54.46 31.24 -25.23
N LEU A 594 -54.51 32.09 -24.18
CA LEU A 594 -55.72 32.82 -23.78
C LEU A 594 -55.84 34.15 -24.55
N PHE A 595 -55.62 34.11 -25.86
CA PHE A 595 -56.01 35.19 -26.79
C PHE A 595 -57.26 34.83 -27.62
N VAL A 596 -58.10 33.92 -27.12
CA VAL A 596 -59.44 33.64 -27.69
C VAL A 596 -60.53 34.53 -27.06
N GLY A 597 -60.22 35.28 -25.99
CA GLY A 597 -61.17 36.19 -25.32
C GLY A 597 -61.28 37.61 -25.91
N ALA A 598 -60.32 38.05 -26.73
CA ALA A 598 -60.25 39.45 -27.19
C ALA A 598 -60.92 39.73 -28.55
N LEU A 599 -61.42 38.71 -29.26
CA LEU A 599 -62.18 38.87 -30.51
C LEU A 599 -63.70 38.72 -30.35
N ALA A 600 -64.19 38.32 -29.16
CA ALA A 600 -65.63 38.32 -28.83
C ALA A 600 -66.14 39.67 -28.27
N SER A 601 -65.25 40.52 -27.74
CA SER A 601 -65.60 41.85 -27.21
C SER A 601 -65.64 42.96 -28.28
N LEU A 602 -65.16 42.70 -29.50
CA LEU A 602 -65.25 43.64 -30.64
C LEU A 602 -66.48 43.42 -31.53
N TRP A 603 -67.29 42.38 -31.30
CA TRP A 603 -68.56 42.16 -32.01
C TRP A 603 -69.81 42.59 -31.23
N ILE A 604 -69.68 42.89 -29.94
CA ILE A 604 -70.79 43.36 -29.08
C ILE A 604 -70.84 44.91 -28.98
N LEU A 605 -69.77 45.62 -29.36
CA LEU A 605 -69.74 47.10 -29.37
C LEU A 605 -70.15 47.76 -30.69
N ARG A 606 -70.59 47.00 -31.71
CA ARG A 606 -71.07 47.56 -33.00
C ARG A 606 -72.59 47.52 -33.21
N ARG A 607 -73.39 47.19 -32.18
CA ARG A 607 -74.87 47.14 -32.24
C ARG A 607 -75.62 48.13 -31.34
N ARG A 608 -74.93 49.10 -30.73
CA ARG A 608 -75.57 50.23 -30.00
C ARG A 608 -75.10 51.59 -30.54
N ALA A 609 -75.42 51.87 -31.80
CA ALA A 609 -75.37 53.23 -32.35
C ALA A 609 -76.21 53.34 -33.62
N THR A 610 -77.54 53.17 -33.52
CA THR A 610 -78.54 53.77 -34.45
C THR A 610 -79.94 53.57 -33.89
N SER A 611 -80.43 54.55 -33.11
CA SER A 611 -81.86 54.85 -32.98
C SER A 611 -82.03 56.31 -32.50
N GLN A 612 -81.93 57.26 -33.42
CA GLN A 612 -82.70 58.51 -33.42
C GLN A 612 -82.85 58.96 -34.87
N GLY A 613 -84.09 59.19 -35.28
CA GLY A 613 -84.55 59.38 -36.66
C GLY A 613 -85.78 58.52 -36.90
#